data_AF-A0A7Z0LFF4-F1
#
_entry.id   AF-A0A7Z0LFF4-F1
#
_cell.length_a   1.000
_cell.length_b   1.000
_cell.length_c   1.000
_cell.angle_alpha   90.00
_cell.angle_beta   90.00
_cell.angle_gamma   90.00
#
_symmetry.space_group_name_H-M   'P 1'
#
loop_
_entity.id
_entity.type
_entity.pdbx_description
1 polymer ?
#
loop_
_entity_poly.entity_id
_entity_poly.type
_entity_poly.pdbx_seq_one_letter_code
_entity_poly.pdbx_strand_id
1 'polypeptide(L)'
;MIKGKRNTRGIKIFNYGAVLIFTVILLFFMKNVINEQRQYINKVNSLEKYSVLNNWSTAILYNEVGDGAKEFEKIEEKLFVFTQKNYNDLVIFYPNYYFAPVYDNFKHEFSSFDKKPVITVNDIYFKKINTNLLDVNNIKYNESILNIALPYGTEDSSDIESYYREFYKQAFGYKEEVKINKIYYDKQNVFVVAPYISKYRLDEVDSPIFMVLTKENLLKNTQSLQLFSLYSGGQVYLNEKTNSGYKEFFPKLVEYDLDKNIRSTVNVYKIIQKDIQNIKEDRLFYVITFSILIAVYCNMILFMIMTYLEDKKKQLFVYHILGYKFFQKHCDFLILNTGVLMAGVMGYLLMFKEFNIYQFLVILINYIFMLVLLHLKENKLKKVKSD
;
A
#
# COMPACT_ATOMS: atom_id res chain seq x y z
N MET A 1 -7.69 67.12 10.96
CA MET A 1 -7.71 65.73 10.45
C MET A 1 -7.44 65.77 8.95
N ILE A 2 -6.23 65.43 8.48
CA ILE A 2 -5.89 65.53 7.05
C ILE A 2 -6.48 64.31 6.33
N LYS A 3 -7.47 64.55 5.44
CA LYS A 3 -8.01 63.55 4.51
C LYS A 3 -6.87 62.97 3.66
N GLY A 4 -6.72 61.65 3.64
CA GLY A 4 -5.82 60.94 2.71
C GLY A 4 -4.67 60.11 3.31
N LYS A 5 -4.46 60.08 4.64
CA LYS A 5 -3.54 59.09 5.24
C LYS A 5 -4.21 57.71 5.25
N ARG A 6 -3.97 56.89 4.22
CA ARG A 6 -4.23 55.44 4.30
C ARG A 6 -3.51 54.89 5.54
N ASN A 7 -4.20 54.13 6.38
CA ASN A 7 -3.62 53.55 7.59
C ASN A 7 -2.64 52.40 7.22
N THR A 8 -1.41 52.75 6.82
CA THR A 8 -0.42 51.78 6.32
C THR A 8 0.16 50.87 7.42
N ARG A 9 0.13 51.29 8.69
CA ARG A 9 0.64 50.49 9.82
C ARG A 9 -0.19 49.23 10.07
N GLY A 10 -1.52 49.34 10.08
CA GLY A 10 -2.41 48.17 10.28
C GLY A 10 -2.29 47.14 9.15
N ILE A 11 -2.22 47.62 7.90
CA ILE A 11 -2.05 46.76 6.71
C ILE A 11 -0.70 46.03 6.76
N LYS A 12 0.36 46.69 7.22
CA LYS A 12 1.69 46.10 7.35
C LYS A 12 1.70 44.95 8.36
N ILE A 13 1.13 45.14 9.55
CA ILE A 13 1.06 44.10 10.59
C ILE A 13 0.25 42.90 10.07
N PHE A 14 -0.88 43.17 9.41
CA PHE A 14 -1.70 42.12 8.80
C PHE A 14 -0.92 41.30 7.77
N ASN A 15 -0.17 41.94 6.86
CA ASN A 15 0.61 41.24 5.83
C ASN A 15 1.69 40.33 6.43
N TYR A 16 2.44 40.79 7.43
CA TYR A 16 3.44 39.95 8.10
C TYR A 16 2.80 38.80 8.89
N GLY A 17 1.69 39.06 9.58
CA GLY A 17 0.93 38.01 10.26
C GLY A 17 0.42 36.96 9.27
N ALA A 18 -0.10 37.37 8.11
CA ALA A 18 -0.57 36.47 7.07
C ALA A 18 0.56 35.61 6.50
N VAL A 19 1.73 36.20 6.19
CA VAL A 19 2.92 35.46 5.72
C VAL A 19 3.39 34.45 6.77
N LEU A 20 3.39 34.81 8.06
CA LEU A 20 3.74 33.89 9.15
C LEU A 20 2.80 32.70 9.20
N ILE A 21 1.48 32.96 9.24
CA ILE A 21 0.45 31.93 9.31
C ILE A 21 0.54 31.00 8.10
N PHE A 22 0.64 31.56 6.89
CA PHE A 22 0.76 30.75 5.67
C PHE A 22 2.07 29.97 5.59
N THR A 23 3.17 30.49 6.14
CA THR A 23 4.43 29.73 6.26
C THR A 23 4.21 28.48 7.10
N VAL A 24 3.54 28.60 8.26
CA VAL A 24 3.22 27.45 9.11
C VAL A 24 2.29 26.47 8.39
N ILE A 25 1.25 26.95 7.70
CA ILE A 25 0.33 26.12 6.92
C ILE A 25 1.08 25.35 5.83
N LEU A 26 1.96 26.01 5.07
CA LEU A 26 2.76 25.38 4.02
C LEU A 26 3.69 24.29 4.59
N LEU A 27 4.34 24.55 5.71
CA LEU A 27 5.21 23.56 6.37
C LEU A 27 4.41 22.34 6.84
N PHE A 28 3.23 22.55 7.40
CA PHE A 28 2.34 21.46 7.82
C PHE A 28 1.84 20.65 6.62
N PHE A 29 1.42 21.33 5.54
CA PHE A 29 0.95 20.66 4.34
C PHE A 29 2.08 19.89 3.64
N MET A 30 3.30 20.44 3.57
CA MET A 30 4.47 19.73 3.06
C MET A 30 4.78 18.47 3.86
N LYS A 31 4.70 18.53 5.21
CA LYS A 31 4.88 17.34 6.06
C LYS A 31 3.86 16.26 5.68
N ASN A 32 2.59 16.62 5.56
CA ASN A 32 1.52 15.69 5.21
C ASN A 32 1.74 15.09 3.82
N VAL A 33 2.05 15.92 2.82
CA VAL A 33 2.35 15.43 1.46
C VAL A 33 3.52 14.45 1.45
N ILE A 34 4.58 14.70 2.21
CA ILE A 34 5.74 13.79 2.28
C ILE A 34 5.37 12.47 2.97
N ASN A 35 4.61 12.53 4.06
CA ASN A 35 4.16 11.34 4.78
C ASN A 35 3.21 10.49 3.92
N GLU A 36 2.23 11.14 3.30
CA GLU A 36 1.32 10.50 2.35
C GLU A 36 2.08 9.93 1.15
N GLN A 37 3.11 10.62 0.63
CA GLN A 37 3.93 10.09 -0.46
C GLN A 37 4.71 8.84 -0.04
N ARG A 38 5.24 8.79 1.19
CA ARG A 38 5.88 7.57 1.72
C ARG A 38 4.89 6.43 1.86
N GLN A 39 3.72 6.70 2.41
CA GLN A 39 2.65 5.70 2.53
C GLN A 39 2.15 5.24 1.15
N TYR A 40 2.02 6.16 0.19
CA TYR A 40 1.70 5.89 -1.21
C TYR A 40 2.71 4.91 -1.81
N ILE A 41 4.02 5.21 -1.72
CA ILE A 41 5.05 4.36 -2.32
C ILE A 41 4.98 2.96 -1.72
N ASN A 42 4.91 2.86 -0.39
CA ASN A 42 4.86 1.55 0.28
C ASN A 42 3.60 0.77 -0.08
N LYS A 43 2.43 1.42 -0.07
CA LYS A 43 1.14 0.78 -0.35
C LYS A 43 1.02 0.39 -1.82
N VAL A 44 1.40 1.26 -2.76
CA VAL A 44 1.36 0.95 -4.19
C VAL A 44 2.36 -0.15 -4.54
N ASN A 45 3.60 -0.09 -4.05
CA ASN A 45 4.58 -1.15 -4.31
C ASN A 45 4.10 -2.51 -3.77
N SER A 46 3.42 -2.52 -2.63
CA SER A 46 2.82 -3.73 -2.06
C SER A 46 1.68 -4.25 -2.94
N LEU A 47 0.75 -3.37 -3.33
CA LEU A 47 -0.40 -3.71 -4.18
C LEU A 47 0.02 -4.14 -5.60
N GLU A 48 1.10 -3.59 -6.14
CA GLU A 48 1.64 -3.98 -7.46
C GLU A 48 2.12 -5.43 -7.50
N LYS A 49 2.49 -6.04 -6.36
CA LYS A 49 2.84 -7.47 -6.29
C LYS A 49 1.66 -8.38 -6.65
N TYR A 50 0.42 -7.92 -6.45
CA TYR A 50 -0.79 -8.65 -6.86
C TYR A 50 -0.98 -8.68 -8.39
N SER A 51 -0.12 -8.03 -9.17
CA SER A 51 -0.14 -8.13 -10.65
C SER A 51 0.05 -9.55 -11.17
N VAL A 52 0.64 -10.46 -10.38
CA VAL A 52 0.70 -11.90 -10.70
C VAL A 52 -0.69 -12.54 -10.78
N LEU A 53 -1.71 -11.93 -10.14
CA LEU A 53 -3.11 -12.31 -10.22
C LEU A 53 -3.86 -11.58 -11.34
N ASN A 54 -3.18 -10.81 -12.20
CA ASN A 54 -3.79 -10.36 -13.42
C ASN A 54 -4.22 -11.61 -14.19
N ASN A 55 -5.47 -11.65 -14.65
CA ASN A 55 -6.09 -12.85 -15.24
C ASN A 55 -6.42 -13.97 -14.25
N TRP A 56 -6.58 -13.70 -12.95
CA TRP A 56 -7.06 -14.69 -11.98
C TRP A 56 -8.32 -14.20 -11.27
N SER A 57 -9.27 -15.12 -11.09
CA SER A 57 -10.44 -14.90 -10.24
C SER A 57 -10.52 -15.93 -9.14
N THR A 58 -11.00 -15.51 -7.98
CA THR A 58 -11.27 -16.43 -6.87
C THR A 58 -12.57 -17.18 -7.10
N ALA A 59 -12.64 -18.42 -6.67
CA ALA A 59 -13.87 -19.21 -6.52
C ALA A 59 -14.07 -19.45 -5.02
N ILE A 60 -15.22 -19.05 -4.51
CA ILE A 60 -15.59 -19.31 -3.12
C ILE A 60 -16.86 -20.14 -3.14
N LEU A 61 -16.79 -21.33 -2.54
CA LEU A 61 -17.99 -22.13 -2.31
C LEU A 61 -18.91 -21.43 -1.33
N TYR A 62 -20.18 -21.46 -1.66
CA TYR A 62 -21.28 -21.11 -0.78
C TYR A 62 -22.08 -22.37 -0.54
N ASN A 63 -22.34 -22.66 0.73
CA ASN A 63 -23.32 -23.64 1.11
C ASN A 63 -24.36 -23.00 2.01
N GLU A 64 -25.62 -23.35 1.77
CA GLU A 64 -26.72 -22.95 2.65
C GLU A 64 -26.62 -23.73 3.96
N VAL A 65 -27.02 -23.07 5.06
CA VAL A 65 -27.03 -23.69 6.38
C VAL A 65 -28.17 -24.71 6.41
N GLY A 66 -27.86 -26.01 6.23
CA GLY A 66 -28.85 -27.08 6.30
C GLY A 66 -28.53 -28.35 5.50
N ASP A 67 -27.54 -28.32 4.61
CA ASP A 67 -27.22 -29.46 3.74
C ASP A 67 -26.72 -30.69 4.52
N GLY A 68 -27.20 -31.87 4.12
CA GLY A 68 -26.82 -33.15 4.74
C GLY A 68 -25.47 -33.68 4.25
N ALA A 69 -24.84 -34.60 4.99
CA ALA A 69 -23.56 -35.24 4.62
C ALA A 69 -23.49 -35.74 3.16
N LYS A 70 -24.61 -36.27 2.64
CA LYS A 70 -24.74 -36.77 1.26
C LYS A 70 -24.69 -35.68 0.19
N GLU A 71 -25.01 -34.44 0.51
CA GLU A 71 -24.92 -33.31 -0.43
C GLU A 71 -23.50 -32.81 -0.54
N PHE A 72 -22.76 -32.76 0.57
CA PHE A 72 -21.33 -32.45 0.56
C PHE A 72 -20.53 -33.45 -0.27
N GLU A 73 -20.80 -34.76 -0.13
CA GLU A 73 -20.15 -35.80 -0.93
C GLU A 73 -20.40 -35.62 -2.43
N LYS A 74 -21.64 -35.27 -2.83
CA LYS A 74 -21.96 -34.99 -4.24
C LYS A 74 -21.24 -33.75 -4.78
N ILE A 75 -21.12 -32.70 -3.97
CA ILE A 75 -20.38 -31.49 -4.36
C ILE A 75 -18.88 -31.81 -4.46
N GLU A 76 -18.34 -32.60 -3.54
CA GLU A 76 -16.94 -33.06 -3.57
C GLU A 76 -16.61 -33.84 -4.84
N GLU A 77 -17.49 -34.74 -5.29
CA GLU A 77 -17.32 -35.47 -6.56
C GLU A 77 -17.26 -34.52 -7.76
N LYS A 78 -18.15 -33.52 -7.81
CA LYS A 78 -18.14 -32.50 -8.87
C LYS A 78 -16.85 -31.66 -8.84
N LEU A 79 -16.43 -31.23 -7.65
CA LEU A 79 -15.18 -30.48 -7.45
C LEU A 79 -13.96 -31.31 -7.86
N PHE A 80 -13.97 -32.61 -7.60
CA PHE A 80 -12.92 -33.52 -8.01
C PHE A 80 -12.79 -33.57 -9.53
N VAL A 81 -13.89 -33.82 -10.24
CA VAL A 81 -13.89 -33.87 -11.71
C VAL A 81 -13.46 -32.53 -12.30
N PHE A 82 -13.99 -31.43 -11.76
CA PHE A 82 -13.62 -30.08 -12.16
C PHE A 82 -12.13 -29.80 -11.94
N THR A 83 -11.61 -30.12 -10.75
CA THR A 83 -10.20 -29.92 -10.37
C THR A 83 -9.26 -30.79 -11.20
N GLN A 84 -9.64 -32.04 -11.48
CA GLN A 84 -8.86 -32.96 -12.31
C GLN A 84 -8.64 -32.43 -13.73
N LYS A 85 -9.70 -31.90 -14.35
CA LYS A 85 -9.67 -31.37 -15.72
C LYS A 85 -8.99 -30.00 -15.80
N ASN A 86 -9.15 -29.15 -14.78
CA ASN A 86 -8.66 -27.77 -14.82
C ASN A 86 -7.38 -27.54 -14.01
N TYR A 87 -6.79 -28.57 -13.40
CA TYR A 87 -5.66 -28.47 -12.45
C TYR A 87 -4.58 -27.42 -12.78
N ASN A 88 -4.12 -27.39 -14.03
CA ASN A 88 -3.03 -26.49 -14.45
C ASN A 88 -3.42 -25.01 -14.50
N ASP A 89 -4.72 -24.72 -14.51
CA ASP A 89 -5.33 -23.40 -14.48
C ASP A 89 -5.89 -23.06 -13.08
N LEU A 90 -5.54 -23.86 -12.05
CA LEU A 90 -5.98 -23.67 -10.66
C LEU A 90 -4.78 -23.37 -9.76
N VAL A 91 -4.90 -22.34 -8.92
CA VAL A 91 -4.00 -22.10 -7.80
C VAL A 91 -4.80 -22.16 -6.52
N ILE A 92 -4.34 -22.97 -5.58
CA ILE A 92 -4.94 -23.09 -4.26
C ILE A 92 -4.06 -22.32 -3.28
N PHE A 93 -4.69 -21.47 -2.49
CA PHE A 93 -4.09 -20.81 -1.35
C PHE A 93 -5.02 -20.96 -0.16
N TYR A 94 -4.57 -21.71 0.84
CA TYR A 94 -5.31 -21.91 2.05
C TYR A 94 -4.47 -21.54 3.27
N PRO A 95 -4.73 -20.37 3.90
CA PRO A 95 -4.07 -19.99 5.13
C PRO A 95 -4.59 -20.88 6.26
N ASN A 96 -3.81 -21.88 6.70
CA ASN A 96 -4.22 -22.78 7.79
C ASN A 96 -4.28 -22.09 9.17
N TYR A 97 -4.08 -20.77 9.21
CA TYR A 97 -4.20 -19.90 10.38
C TYR A 97 -5.55 -20.07 11.13
N TYR A 98 -6.58 -20.63 10.50
CA TYR A 98 -7.97 -20.63 10.99
C TYR A 98 -8.55 -21.99 11.37
N PHE A 99 -7.84 -23.11 11.19
CA PHE A 99 -8.28 -24.43 11.69
C PHE A 99 -7.72 -24.78 13.08
N ALA A 100 -7.42 -23.76 13.88
CA ALA A 100 -7.31 -23.90 15.32
C ALA A 100 -8.71 -23.66 15.92
N PRO A 101 -9.48 -24.68 16.32
CA PRO A 101 -10.48 -24.42 17.35
C PRO A 101 -9.70 -23.84 18.52
N VAL A 102 -10.14 -22.68 19.01
CA VAL A 102 -9.51 -21.93 20.09
C VAL A 102 -8.33 -21.00 19.69
N TYR A 103 -8.62 -19.99 18.85
CA TYR A 103 -7.73 -18.84 18.62
C TYR A 103 -7.24 -18.18 19.94
N ASP A 104 -8.06 -18.17 20.99
CA ASP A 104 -7.70 -17.58 22.30
C ASP A 104 -6.79 -18.47 23.17
N ASN A 105 -6.86 -19.80 23.04
CA ASN A 105 -5.87 -20.70 23.66
C ASN A 105 -4.59 -20.76 22.82
N PHE A 106 -4.70 -20.58 21.50
CA PHE A 106 -3.57 -20.48 20.58
C PHE A 106 -2.67 -19.27 20.88
N LYS A 107 -3.24 -18.15 21.32
CA LYS A 107 -2.47 -16.95 21.70
C LYS A 107 -1.49 -17.21 22.85
N HIS A 108 -1.83 -18.13 23.75
CA HIS A 108 -0.97 -18.54 24.86
C HIS A 108 0.03 -19.63 24.45
N GLU A 109 -0.31 -20.53 23.53
CA GLU A 109 0.60 -21.58 23.05
C GLU A 109 1.70 -21.10 22.09
N PHE A 110 1.50 -19.98 21.39
CA PHE A 110 2.57 -19.30 20.63
C PHE A 110 3.70 -18.76 21.53
N SER A 111 3.48 -18.62 22.84
CA SER A 111 4.56 -18.27 23.78
C SER A 111 5.49 -19.45 24.09
N SER A 112 5.06 -20.67 23.78
CA SER A 112 5.81 -21.91 24.05
C SER A 112 6.23 -22.67 22.80
N PHE A 113 5.92 -22.18 21.59
CA PHE A 113 6.37 -22.76 20.33
C PHE A 113 6.50 -21.71 19.21
N ASP A 114 7.71 -21.62 18.64
CA ASP A 114 8.09 -20.95 17.38
C ASP A 114 7.41 -21.55 16.11
N LYS A 115 6.12 -21.88 16.17
CA LYS A 115 5.40 -22.49 15.04
C LYS A 115 4.97 -21.41 14.05
N LYS A 116 5.83 -21.17 13.07
CA LYS A 116 5.57 -20.30 11.92
C LYS A 116 4.24 -20.65 11.25
N PRO A 117 3.53 -19.66 10.67
CA PRO A 117 2.26 -19.91 10.02
C PRO A 117 2.39 -20.88 8.85
N VAL A 118 1.36 -21.72 8.70
CA VAL A 118 1.31 -22.77 7.69
C VAL A 118 0.34 -22.39 6.61
N ILE A 119 0.79 -22.49 5.37
CA ILE A 119 -0.02 -22.16 4.20
C ILE A 119 -0.07 -23.39 3.31
N THR A 120 -1.28 -23.88 3.06
CA THR A 120 -1.49 -24.95 2.11
C THR A 120 -1.65 -24.37 0.71
N VAL A 121 -0.84 -24.87 -0.21
CA VAL A 121 -0.85 -24.44 -1.61
C VAL A 121 -0.74 -25.65 -2.51
N ASN A 122 -1.12 -25.51 -3.78
CA ASN A 122 -0.78 -26.52 -4.78
C ASN A 122 0.56 -26.18 -5.47
N ASP A 123 1.18 -27.16 -6.15
CA ASP A 123 2.44 -26.96 -6.87
C ASP A 123 2.39 -25.83 -7.93
N ILE A 124 1.21 -25.59 -8.52
CA ILE A 124 0.99 -24.48 -9.47
C ILE A 124 1.25 -23.11 -8.83
N TYR A 125 1.01 -22.95 -7.52
CA TYR A 125 1.28 -21.70 -6.78
C TYR A 125 2.73 -21.23 -6.95
N PHE A 126 3.70 -22.14 -6.80
CA PHE A 126 5.11 -21.80 -7.01
C PHE A 126 5.44 -21.67 -8.48
N LYS A 127 4.79 -22.39 -9.39
CA LYS A 127 5.03 -22.23 -10.84
C LYS A 127 4.51 -20.89 -11.40
N LYS A 128 3.51 -20.26 -10.76
CA LYS A 128 2.78 -19.12 -11.33
C LYS A 128 2.81 -17.85 -10.49
N ILE A 129 2.88 -17.96 -9.16
CA ILE A 129 2.78 -16.82 -8.24
C ILE A 129 4.14 -16.55 -7.58
N ASN A 130 4.73 -17.54 -6.92
CA ASN A 130 6.01 -17.42 -6.22
C ASN A 130 7.13 -18.20 -6.93
N THR A 131 7.41 -17.85 -8.19
CA THR A 131 8.32 -18.58 -9.10
C THR A 131 9.75 -18.71 -8.64
N ASN A 132 10.20 -17.79 -7.79
CA ASN A 132 11.60 -17.72 -7.38
C ASN A 132 11.82 -18.24 -5.96
N LEU A 133 10.75 -18.60 -5.23
CA LEU A 133 10.88 -19.02 -3.84
C LEU A 133 11.45 -20.44 -3.71
N LEU A 134 10.99 -21.35 -4.57
CA LEU A 134 11.32 -22.77 -4.53
C LEU A 134 11.64 -23.28 -5.93
N ASP A 135 12.68 -24.10 -6.03
CA ASP A 135 12.87 -24.92 -7.22
C ASP A 135 11.81 -26.03 -7.25
N VAL A 136 10.86 -25.87 -8.15
CA VAL A 136 9.72 -26.77 -8.37
C VAL A 136 10.16 -28.18 -8.74
N ASN A 137 11.40 -28.38 -9.25
CA ASN A 137 11.95 -29.70 -9.53
C ASN A 137 12.21 -30.52 -8.25
N ASN A 138 12.31 -29.88 -7.09
CA ASN A 138 12.47 -30.55 -5.79
C ASN A 138 11.15 -31.12 -5.24
N ILE A 139 10.01 -30.79 -5.86
CA ILE A 139 8.71 -31.35 -5.51
C ILE A 139 8.64 -32.79 -5.99
N LYS A 140 8.26 -33.70 -5.09
CA LYS A 140 8.00 -35.11 -5.41
C LYS A 140 6.52 -35.29 -5.74
N TYR A 141 6.24 -35.77 -6.94
CA TYR A 141 4.90 -36.09 -7.42
C TYR A 141 4.64 -37.56 -7.09
N ASN A 142 4.07 -37.78 -5.91
CA ASN A 142 3.60 -39.08 -5.47
C ASN A 142 2.44 -38.88 -4.51
N GLU A 143 1.36 -39.64 -4.70
CA GLU A 143 0.18 -39.55 -3.83
C GLU A 143 0.51 -39.75 -2.34
N SER A 144 1.47 -40.61 -1.98
CA SER A 144 1.85 -40.92 -0.59
C SER A 144 3.03 -40.11 -0.07
N ILE A 145 3.48 -39.09 -0.82
CA ILE A 145 4.50 -38.13 -0.39
C ILE A 145 3.88 -36.75 -0.17
N LEU A 146 4.04 -36.22 1.04
CA LEU A 146 3.71 -34.85 1.37
C LEU A 146 4.94 -33.95 1.20
N ASN A 147 4.83 -32.91 0.38
CA ASN A 147 5.90 -31.94 0.21
C ASN A 147 5.72 -30.79 1.22
N ILE A 148 6.76 -30.49 1.98
CA ILE A 148 6.78 -29.39 2.96
C ILE A 148 7.94 -28.46 2.63
N ALA A 149 7.64 -27.20 2.33
CA ALA A 149 8.66 -26.19 2.11
C ALA A 149 8.95 -25.42 3.41
N LEU A 150 10.22 -25.40 3.79
CA LEU A 150 10.72 -24.90 5.08
C LEU A 150 11.84 -23.88 4.85
N PRO A 151 11.90 -22.79 5.62
CA PRO A 151 13.04 -21.90 5.56
C PRO A 151 14.30 -22.57 6.14
N TYR A 152 15.49 -22.28 5.62
CA TYR A 152 16.75 -22.80 6.16
C TYR A 152 16.90 -22.50 7.67
N GLY A 153 17.53 -23.41 8.40
CA GLY A 153 17.75 -23.27 9.85
C GLY A 153 16.53 -23.54 10.73
N THR A 154 15.49 -24.22 10.21
CA THR A 154 14.40 -24.84 11.02
C THR A 154 14.67 -26.34 11.25
N GLU A 155 15.91 -26.70 11.57
CA GLU A 155 16.40 -28.09 11.48
C GLU A 155 15.88 -29.02 12.59
N ASP A 156 15.50 -28.51 13.77
CA ASP A 156 14.88 -29.27 14.87
C ASP A 156 13.37 -29.54 14.64
N SER A 157 13.01 -30.24 13.57
CA SER A 157 11.63 -30.35 13.08
C SER A 157 11.00 -31.75 13.14
N SER A 158 11.45 -32.65 14.02
CA SER A 158 10.80 -33.97 14.18
C SER A 158 9.32 -33.85 14.56
N ASP A 159 9.00 -32.91 15.46
CA ASP A 159 7.64 -32.69 15.95
C ASP A 159 6.75 -32.01 14.91
N ILE A 160 7.34 -31.13 14.11
CA ILE A 160 6.72 -30.47 12.96
C ILE A 160 6.36 -31.52 11.91
N GLU A 161 7.27 -32.44 11.63
CA GLU A 161 7.08 -33.54 10.69
C GLU A 161 5.95 -34.48 11.14
N SER A 162 5.98 -34.91 12.41
CA SER A 162 4.94 -35.77 13.00
C SER A 162 3.57 -35.10 12.94
N TYR A 163 3.50 -33.83 13.35
CA TYR A 163 2.26 -33.05 13.33
C TYR A 163 1.66 -32.96 11.92
N TYR A 164 2.44 -32.60 10.90
CA TYR A 164 1.91 -32.49 9.54
C TYR A 164 1.57 -33.83 8.93
N ARG A 165 2.34 -34.87 9.26
CA ARG A 165 2.03 -36.23 8.82
C ARG A 165 0.66 -36.67 9.34
N GLU A 166 0.39 -36.43 10.63
CA GLU A 166 -0.89 -36.77 11.25
C GLU A 166 -2.03 -35.88 10.76
N PHE A 167 -1.82 -34.56 10.66
CA PHE A 167 -2.79 -33.64 10.06
C PHE A 167 -3.16 -34.06 8.65
N TYR A 168 -2.17 -34.37 7.81
CA TYR A 168 -2.38 -34.79 6.43
C TYR A 168 -3.11 -36.13 6.34
N LYS A 169 -2.76 -37.10 7.19
CA LYS A 169 -3.52 -38.36 7.27
C LYS A 169 -4.99 -38.15 7.65
N GLN A 170 -5.25 -37.31 8.65
CA GLN A 170 -6.60 -37.04 9.13
C GLN A 170 -7.42 -36.24 8.11
N ALA A 171 -6.87 -35.13 7.60
CA ALA A 171 -7.58 -34.23 6.69
C ALA A 171 -7.78 -34.82 5.29
N PHE A 172 -6.89 -35.71 4.83
CA PHE A 172 -6.94 -36.29 3.48
C PHE A 172 -7.29 -37.79 3.49
N GLY A 173 -7.53 -38.39 4.67
CA GLY A 173 -7.93 -39.78 4.82
C GLY A 173 -6.85 -40.80 4.42
N TYR A 174 -5.56 -40.48 4.56
CA TYR A 174 -4.49 -41.44 4.28
C TYR A 174 -4.43 -42.51 5.36
N LYS A 175 -4.66 -43.76 4.96
CA LYS A 175 -4.53 -44.95 5.82
C LYS A 175 -3.12 -45.56 5.79
N GLU A 176 -2.35 -45.23 4.76
CA GLU A 176 -0.98 -45.74 4.55
C GLU A 176 0.08 -44.81 5.14
N GLU A 177 1.33 -45.28 5.13
CA GLU A 177 2.47 -44.47 5.55
C GLU A 177 2.70 -43.29 4.60
N VAL A 178 2.45 -42.07 5.10
CA VAL A 178 2.76 -40.82 4.38
C VAL A 178 4.23 -40.48 4.61
N LYS A 179 5.02 -40.39 3.54
CA LYS A 179 6.41 -39.92 3.61
C LYS A 179 6.46 -38.41 3.44
N ILE A 180 7.40 -37.74 4.10
CA ILE A 180 7.57 -36.29 4.01
C ILE A 180 8.81 -35.97 3.18
N ASN A 181 8.63 -35.15 2.15
CA ASN A 181 9.70 -34.55 1.37
C ASN A 181 9.89 -33.10 1.83
N LYS A 182 11.05 -32.80 2.42
CA LYS A 182 11.39 -31.44 2.88
C LYS A 182 12.12 -30.69 1.78
N ILE A 183 11.65 -29.48 1.48
CA ILE A 183 12.26 -28.58 0.50
C ILE A 183 12.67 -27.33 1.25
N TYR A 184 13.91 -26.90 1.13
CA TYR A 184 14.41 -25.74 1.86
C TYR A 184 14.46 -24.49 0.98
N TYR A 185 14.23 -23.32 1.59
CA TYR A 185 14.36 -22.01 0.95
C TYR A 185 14.97 -20.97 1.89
N ASP A 186 15.49 -19.87 1.36
CA ASP A 186 16.13 -18.82 2.16
C ASP A 186 15.12 -18.05 3.01
N LYS A 187 15.48 -17.75 4.28
CA LYS A 187 14.69 -16.89 5.17
C LYS A 187 14.47 -15.52 4.53
N GLN A 188 13.22 -15.16 4.28
CA GLN A 188 12.82 -13.91 3.66
C GLN A 188 11.34 -13.62 3.91
N ASN A 189 10.94 -12.37 3.73
CA ASN A 189 9.52 -12.03 3.64
C ASN A 189 8.95 -12.56 2.32
N VAL A 190 7.93 -13.40 2.41
CA VAL A 190 7.30 -14.04 1.26
C VAL A 190 5.98 -13.35 0.96
N PHE A 191 5.80 -12.93 -0.29
CA PHE A 191 4.51 -12.45 -0.78
C PHE A 191 3.48 -13.58 -0.74
N VAL A 192 2.30 -13.32 -0.18
CA VAL A 192 1.22 -14.30 -0.08
C VAL A 192 -0.09 -13.73 -0.60
N VAL A 193 -0.91 -14.59 -1.16
CA VAL A 193 -2.11 -14.17 -1.87
C VAL A 193 -3.32 -14.33 -0.94
N ALA A 194 -3.45 -13.42 0.03
CA ALA A 194 -4.47 -13.49 1.08
C ALA A 194 -5.51 -12.35 0.97
N PRO A 195 -6.48 -12.40 0.04
CA PRO A 195 -7.21 -11.19 -0.32
C PRO A 195 -8.34 -10.77 0.62
N TYR A 196 -8.83 -11.55 1.60
CA TYR A 196 -9.82 -11.03 2.56
C TYR A 196 -9.77 -11.72 3.93
N ILE A 197 -8.98 -11.16 4.85
CA ILE A 197 -9.14 -11.33 6.30
C ILE A 197 -9.37 -9.93 6.89
N SER A 198 -10.59 -9.39 6.75
CA SER A 198 -10.97 -8.11 7.37
C SER A 198 -10.02 -6.92 7.08
N LYS A 199 -9.93 -5.94 8.00
CA LYS A 199 -9.19 -4.66 7.93
C LYS A 199 -7.66 -4.80 7.72
N TYR A 200 -7.14 -6.02 7.64
CA TYR A 200 -5.72 -6.34 7.55
C TYR A 200 -5.46 -7.27 6.36
N ARG A 201 -5.00 -6.69 5.24
CA ARG A 201 -4.38 -7.47 4.16
C ARG A 201 -2.95 -7.82 4.61
N LEU A 202 -2.62 -9.10 4.68
CA LEU A 202 -1.24 -9.54 4.87
C LEU A 202 -0.61 -9.65 3.49
N ASP A 203 0.19 -8.65 3.11
CA ASP A 203 0.86 -8.64 1.81
C ASP A 203 2.14 -9.50 1.82
N GLU A 204 2.75 -9.66 2.99
CA GLU A 204 3.95 -10.46 3.19
C GLU A 204 3.86 -11.21 4.52
N VAL A 205 4.46 -12.40 4.56
CA VAL A 205 4.64 -13.20 5.76
C VAL A 205 6.11 -13.54 5.90
N ASP A 206 6.66 -13.36 7.10
CA ASP A 206 8.05 -13.72 7.38
C ASP A 206 8.22 -15.25 7.33
N SER A 207 8.91 -15.71 6.30
CA SER A 207 9.42 -17.08 6.17
C SER A 207 8.40 -18.19 6.56
N PRO A 208 7.18 -18.23 5.97
CA PRO A 208 6.13 -19.20 6.34
C PRO A 208 6.46 -20.65 5.97
N ILE A 209 5.81 -21.61 6.62
CA ILE A 209 5.90 -23.02 6.21
C ILE A 209 4.83 -23.28 5.14
N PHE A 210 5.20 -23.90 4.02
CA PHE A 210 4.22 -24.29 3.01
C PHE A 210 3.98 -25.79 2.99
N MET A 211 2.71 -26.18 3.04
CA MET A 211 2.29 -27.54 2.71
C MET A 211 1.92 -27.56 1.22
N VAL A 212 2.70 -28.29 0.42
CA VAL A 212 2.57 -28.27 -1.04
C VAL A 212 1.88 -29.54 -1.52
N LEU A 213 0.66 -29.37 -2.02
CA LEU A 213 -0.16 -30.45 -2.53
C LEU A 213 0.06 -30.59 -4.04
N THR A 214 0.44 -31.78 -4.48
CA THR A 214 0.50 -32.10 -5.92
C THR A 214 -0.87 -32.54 -6.43
N LYS A 215 -1.00 -32.68 -7.75
CA LYS A 215 -2.22 -33.20 -8.38
C LYS A 215 -2.61 -34.57 -7.83
N GLU A 216 -1.62 -35.43 -7.61
CA GLU A 216 -1.81 -36.77 -7.08
C GLU A 216 -2.27 -36.75 -5.62
N ASN A 217 -1.77 -35.80 -4.81
CA ASN A 217 -2.22 -35.62 -3.43
C ASN A 217 -3.68 -35.15 -3.38
N LEU A 218 -4.03 -34.15 -4.22
CA LEU A 218 -5.36 -33.54 -4.25
C LEU A 218 -6.45 -34.46 -4.83
N LEU A 219 -6.08 -35.36 -5.73
CA LEU A 219 -7.02 -36.21 -6.46
C LEU A 219 -6.95 -37.68 -6.03
N LYS A 220 -6.48 -37.96 -4.82
CA LYS A 220 -6.42 -39.33 -4.30
C LYS A 220 -7.79 -39.82 -3.81
N ASN A 221 -8.55 -38.98 -3.11
CA ASN A 221 -9.75 -39.41 -2.41
C ASN A 221 -10.88 -38.38 -2.51
N THR A 222 -12.03 -38.80 -3.04
CA THR A 222 -13.26 -37.99 -3.12
C THR A 222 -14.14 -38.09 -1.88
N GLN A 223 -13.80 -38.92 -0.89
CA GLN A 223 -14.63 -39.18 0.28
C GLN A 223 -14.19 -38.42 1.54
N SER A 224 -13.14 -37.58 1.44
CA SER A 224 -12.59 -36.83 2.59
C SER A 224 -13.09 -35.39 2.70
N LEU A 225 -14.00 -34.93 1.82
CA LEU A 225 -14.53 -33.55 1.78
C LEU A 225 -13.42 -32.48 1.75
N GLN A 226 -12.28 -32.83 1.15
CA GLN A 226 -11.05 -32.09 1.28
C GLN A 226 -10.97 -30.98 0.23
N LEU A 227 -11.43 -31.22 -0.99
CA LEU A 227 -11.60 -30.16 -1.98
C LEU A 227 -12.68 -29.19 -1.52
N PHE A 228 -13.79 -29.69 -1.00
CA PHE A 228 -14.85 -28.88 -0.40
C PHE A 228 -14.27 -27.95 0.66
N SER A 229 -13.46 -28.47 1.59
CA SER A 229 -12.78 -27.67 2.63
C SER A 229 -11.85 -26.60 2.05
N LEU A 230 -11.07 -26.93 1.01
CA LEU A 230 -10.17 -25.97 0.35
C LEU A 230 -10.92 -24.87 -0.41
N TYR A 231 -12.03 -25.20 -1.06
CA TYR A 231 -12.84 -24.25 -1.83
C TYR A 231 -13.80 -23.43 -0.94
N SER A 232 -14.11 -23.89 0.28
CA SER A 232 -14.99 -23.21 1.24
C SER A 232 -14.22 -22.39 2.27
N GLY A 233 -13.16 -22.95 2.84
CA GLY A 233 -12.30 -22.27 3.82
C GLY A 233 -11.16 -21.49 3.17
N GLY A 234 -10.73 -21.91 1.98
CA GLY A 234 -9.60 -21.32 1.27
C GLY A 234 -9.94 -20.53 0.04
N GLN A 235 -8.88 -20.19 -0.68
CA GLN A 235 -8.95 -19.40 -1.89
C GLN A 235 -8.46 -20.23 -3.06
N VAL A 236 -9.39 -20.53 -3.95
CA VAL A 236 -9.05 -21.16 -5.22
C VAL A 236 -9.08 -20.09 -6.29
N TYR A 237 -7.90 -19.76 -6.81
CA TYR A 237 -7.73 -18.89 -7.95
C TYR A 237 -7.82 -19.70 -9.23
N LEU A 238 -8.51 -19.13 -10.19
CA LEU A 238 -8.81 -19.71 -11.48
C LEU A 238 -8.21 -18.80 -12.54
N ASN A 239 -7.39 -19.36 -13.42
CA ASN A 239 -6.77 -18.61 -14.50
C ASN A 239 -7.82 -18.28 -15.57
N GLU A 240 -8.23 -17.03 -15.58
CA GLU A 240 -9.06 -16.37 -16.57
C GLU A 240 -8.18 -16.00 -17.77
N LYS A 241 -8.13 -16.82 -18.82
CA LYS A 241 -7.29 -16.51 -20.00
C LYS A 241 -7.63 -15.16 -20.66
N THR A 242 -8.72 -14.51 -20.26
CA THR A 242 -9.15 -13.18 -20.68
C THR A 242 -9.55 -12.25 -19.53
N ASN A 243 -9.65 -10.96 -19.81
CA ASN A 243 -10.05 -9.90 -18.86
C ASN A 243 -11.51 -9.99 -18.34
N SER A 244 -12.31 -10.97 -18.80
CA SER A 244 -13.69 -11.17 -18.36
C SER A 244 -13.91 -12.58 -17.86
N GLY A 245 -13.00 -13.16 -17.07
CA GLY A 245 -13.07 -14.60 -16.90
C GLY A 245 -14.24 -15.14 -16.10
N TYR A 246 -15.06 -14.35 -15.42
CA TYR A 246 -16.39 -14.84 -15.02
C TYR A 246 -17.19 -15.32 -16.24
N LYS A 247 -17.15 -14.61 -17.37
CA LYS A 247 -17.85 -15.03 -18.61
C LYS A 247 -17.27 -16.30 -19.21
N GLU A 248 -15.98 -16.57 -19.04
CA GLU A 248 -15.35 -17.79 -19.54
C GLU A 248 -15.47 -18.96 -18.56
N PHE A 249 -15.52 -18.63 -17.28
CA PHE A 249 -15.51 -19.59 -16.19
C PHE A 249 -16.91 -20.04 -15.79
N PHE A 250 -17.88 -19.14 -15.79
CA PHE A 250 -19.27 -19.45 -15.49
C PHE A 250 -19.82 -20.58 -16.38
N PRO A 251 -19.60 -20.60 -17.71
CA PRO A 251 -19.99 -21.74 -18.53
C PRO A 251 -19.36 -23.07 -18.09
N LYS A 252 -18.10 -23.05 -17.62
CA LYS A 252 -17.46 -24.26 -17.07
C LYS A 252 -18.15 -24.67 -15.78
N LEU A 253 -18.45 -23.76 -14.86
CA LEU A 253 -19.18 -24.10 -13.64
C LEU A 253 -20.54 -24.72 -13.92
N VAL A 254 -21.26 -24.18 -14.91
CA VAL A 254 -22.54 -24.74 -15.36
C VAL A 254 -22.35 -26.14 -15.97
N GLU A 255 -21.29 -26.37 -16.76
CA GLU A 255 -20.97 -27.70 -17.32
C GLU A 255 -20.83 -28.78 -16.21
N TYR A 256 -20.30 -28.40 -15.05
CA TYR A 256 -20.12 -29.30 -13.90
C TYR A 256 -21.23 -29.20 -12.83
N ASP A 257 -22.30 -28.44 -13.08
CA ASP A 257 -23.39 -28.19 -12.12
C ASP A 257 -22.86 -27.68 -10.75
N LEU A 258 -21.88 -26.77 -10.81
CA LEU A 258 -21.23 -26.08 -9.69
C LEU A 258 -21.61 -24.60 -9.60
N ASP A 259 -22.35 -24.07 -10.57
CA ASP A 259 -22.76 -22.66 -10.64
C ASP A 259 -23.64 -22.23 -9.45
N LYS A 260 -24.42 -23.16 -8.90
CA LYS A 260 -25.23 -22.92 -7.69
C LYS A 260 -24.41 -22.93 -6.40
N ASN A 261 -23.28 -23.63 -6.40
CA ASN A 261 -22.42 -23.78 -5.24
C ASN A 261 -21.30 -22.73 -5.18
N ILE A 262 -20.97 -22.05 -6.28
CA ILE A 262 -19.93 -21.01 -6.31
C ILE A 262 -20.58 -19.63 -6.44
N ARG A 263 -20.71 -18.93 -5.32
CA ARG A 263 -21.55 -17.71 -5.18
C ARG A 263 -20.99 -16.47 -5.87
N SER A 264 -19.67 -16.37 -6.03
CA SER A 264 -19.06 -15.24 -6.72
C SER A 264 -17.67 -15.57 -7.21
N THR A 265 -17.33 -15.08 -8.39
CA THR A 265 -15.93 -14.95 -8.80
C THR A 265 -15.51 -13.50 -8.69
N VAL A 266 -14.50 -13.22 -7.88
CA VAL A 266 -13.97 -11.87 -7.71
C VAL A 266 -12.60 -11.79 -8.37
N ASN A 267 -12.47 -10.87 -9.33
CA ASN A 267 -11.16 -10.53 -9.87
C ASN A 267 -10.44 -9.64 -8.86
N VAL A 268 -9.59 -10.26 -8.04
CA VAL A 268 -8.85 -9.59 -6.96
C VAL A 268 -8.00 -8.47 -7.53
N TYR A 269 -7.29 -8.71 -8.64
CA TYR A 269 -6.41 -7.70 -9.23
C TYR A 269 -7.19 -6.46 -9.72
N LYS A 270 -8.41 -6.60 -10.23
CA LYS A 270 -9.26 -5.46 -10.61
C LYS A 270 -9.65 -4.60 -9.42
N ILE A 271 -9.92 -5.21 -8.26
CA ILE A 271 -10.15 -4.48 -7.01
C ILE A 271 -8.87 -3.73 -6.61
N ILE A 272 -7.73 -4.41 -6.68
CA ILE A 272 -6.43 -3.81 -6.37
C ILE A 272 -6.09 -2.65 -7.32
N GLN A 273 -6.38 -2.78 -8.62
CA GLN A 273 -6.22 -1.71 -9.60
C GLN A 273 -7.08 -0.50 -9.26
N LYS A 274 -8.33 -0.72 -8.82
CA LYS A 274 -9.20 0.36 -8.34
C LYS A 274 -8.62 1.03 -7.09
N ASP A 275 -8.10 0.25 -6.15
CA ASP A 275 -7.43 0.78 -4.95
C ASP A 275 -6.19 1.62 -5.33
N ILE A 276 -5.35 1.13 -6.25
CA ILE A 276 -4.19 1.87 -6.79
C ILE A 276 -4.65 3.16 -7.47
N GLN A 277 -5.73 3.11 -8.26
CA GLN A 277 -6.25 4.28 -8.97
C GLN A 277 -6.80 5.33 -7.99
N ASN A 278 -7.57 4.93 -6.99
CA ASN A 278 -8.04 5.84 -5.94
C ASN A 278 -6.86 6.51 -5.22
N ILE A 279 -5.82 5.74 -4.88
CA ILE A 279 -4.60 6.26 -4.25
C ILE A 279 -3.87 7.27 -5.17
N LYS A 280 -3.85 7.03 -6.49
CA LYS A 280 -3.29 7.98 -7.48
C LYS A 280 -4.11 9.27 -7.57
N GLU A 281 -5.44 9.17 -7.51
CA GLU A 281 -6.36 10.31 -7.52
C GLU A 281 -6.23 11.16 -6.26
N ASP A 282 -6.15 10.53 -5.08
CA ASP A 282 -5.91 11.21 -3.80
C ASP A 282 -4.59 12.00 -3.83
N ARG A 283 -3.52 11.38 -4.36
CA ARG A 283 -2.23 12.05 -4.55
C ARG A 283 -2.35 13.27 -5.48
N LEU A 284 -3.08 13.14 -6.58
CA LEU A 284 -3.29 14.26 -7.51
C LEU A 284 -4.00 15.43 -6.81
N PHE A 285 -5.00 15.15 -5.98
CA PHE A 285 -5.70 16.15 -5.18
C PHE A 285 -4.76 16.89 -4.21
N TYR A 286 -3.86 16.17 -3.53
CA TYR A 286 -2.83 16.79 -2.68
C TYR A 286 -1.90 17.72 -3.47
N VAL A 287 -1.45 17.31 -4.66
CA VAL A 287 -0.58 18.14 -5.52
C VAL A 287 -1.30 19.41 -5.96
N ILE A 288 -2.55 19.29 -6.43
CA ILE A 288 -3.37 20.45 -6.84
C ILE A 288 -3.57 21.41 -5.67
N THR A 289 -3.95 20.89 -4.51
CA THR A 289 -4.16 21.69 -3.29
C THR A 289 -2.87 22.41 -2.88
N PHE A 290 -1.73 21.73 -2.96
CA PHE A 290 -0.43 22.32 -2.67
C PHE A 290 -0.06 23.44 -3.66
N SER A 291 -0.31 23.25 -4.96
CA SER A 291 -0.09 24.28 -5.98
C SER A 291 -0.95 25.53 -5.73
N ILE A 292 -2.21 25.36 -5.33
CA ILE A 292 -3.09 26.47 -4.95
C ILE A 292 -2.53 27.22 -3.74
N LEU A 293 -2.08 26.51 -2.70
CA LEU A 293 -1.48 27.12 -1.51
C LEU A 293 -0.23 27.94 -1.83
N ILE A 294 0.65 27.43 -2.71
CA ILE A 294 1.82 28.19 -3.19
C ILE A 294 1.38 29.46 -3.92
N ALA A 295 0.40 29.37 -4.81
CA ALA A 295 -0.09 30.53 -5.56
C ALA A 295 -0.67 31.61 -4.63
N VAL A 296 -1.43 31.21 -3.60
CA VAL A 296 -1.94 32.14 -2.58
C VAL A 296 -0.79 32.77 -1.79
N TYR A 297 0.19 31.96 -1.37
CA TYR A 297 1.36 32.46 -0.65
C TYR A 297 2.18 33.47 -1.46
N CYS A 298 2.43 33.20 -2.73
CA CYS A 298 3.10 34.13 -3.65
C CYS A 298 2.32 35.44 -3.79
N ASN A 299 0.99 35.40 -3.87
CA ASN A 299 0.16 36.61 -3.89
C ASN A 299 0.31 37.42 -2.59
N MET A 300 0.37 36.77 -1.42
CA MET A 300 0.61 37.46 -0.15
C MET A 300 1.97 38.18 -0.13
N ILE A 301 3.02 37.53 -0.60
CA ILE A 301 4.35 38.14 -0.72
C ILE A 301 4.29 39.36 -1.65
N LEU A 302 3.58 39.27 -2.78
CA LEU A 302 3.40 40.38 -3.70
C LEU A 302 2.69 41.57 -3.05
N PHE A 303 1.58 41.33 -2.34
CA PHE A 303 0.87 42.39 -1.61
C PHE A 303 1.73 43.04 -0.52
N MET A 304 2.51 42.23 0.21
CA MET A 304 3.46 42.70 1.21
C MET A 304 4.52 43.62 0.60
N ILE A 305 5.12 43.22 -0.54
CA ILE A 305 6.11 44.02 -1.25
C ILE A 305 5.52 45.31 -1.79
N MET A 306 4.33 45.26 -2.41
CA MET A 306 3.65 46.46 -2.91
C MET A 306 3.35 47.45 -1.79
N THR A 307 2.84 46.96 -0.65
CA THR A 307 2.58 47.79 0.54
C THR A 307 3.86 48.41 1.08
N TYR A 308 4.95 47.64 1.14
CA TYR A 308 6.26 48.13 1.57
C TYR A 308 6.79 49.24 0.65
N LEU A 309 6.75 49.03 -0.67
CA LEU A 309 7.23 50.00 -1.65
C LEU A 309 6.41 51.29 -1.62
N GLU A 310 5.08 51.20 -1.43
CA GLU A 310 4.21 52.37 -1.28
C GLU A 310 4.52 53.16 0.00
N ASP A 311 4.65 52.47 1.14
CA ASP A 311 4.92 53.10 2.45
C ASP A 311 6.30 53.76 2.48
N LYS A 312 7.31 53.12 1.87
CA LYS A 312 8.70 53.59 1.87
C LYS A 312 9.10 54.36 0.61
N LYS A 313 8.17 54.69 -0.29
CA LYS A 313 8.44 55.35 -1.58
C LYS A 313 9.35 56.58 -1.47
N LYS A 314 9.09 57.46 -0.49
CA LYS A 314 9.88 58.68 -0.27
C LYS A 314 11.30 58.37 0.22
N GLN A 315 11.43 57.46 1.18
CA GLN A 315 12.74 57.05 1.73
C GLN A 315 13.58 56.34 0.66
N LEU A 316 12.97 55.45 -0.12
CA LEU A 316 13.62 54.76 -1.24
C LEU A 316 14.10 55.74 -2.33
N PHE A 317 13.34 56.82 -2.57
CA PHE A 317 13.75 57.87 -3.50
C PHE A 317 14.98 58.63 -3.00
N VAL A 318 15.02 59.00 -1.72
CA VAL A 318 16.19 59.65 -1.11
C VAL A 318 17.42 58.75 -1.19
N TYR A 319 17.28 57.46 -0.83
CA TYR A 319 18.39 56.50 -0.95
C TYR A 319 18.85 56.28 -2.38
N HIS A 320 17.96 56.42 -3.36
CA HIS A 320 18.34 56.34 -4.76
C HIS A 320 19.20 57.52 -5.19
N ILE A 321 18.82 58.75 -4.80
CA ILE A 321 19.62 59.97 -5.09
C ILE A 321 20.98 59.89 -4.41
N LEU A 322 21.03 59.40 -3.18
CA LEU A 322 22.26 59.26 -2.40
C LEU A 322 23.17 58.10 -2.84
N GLY A 323 22.80 57.35 -3.90
CA GLY A 323 23.66 56.32 -4.47
C GLY A 323 23.73 54.99 -3.69
N TYR A 324 22.79 54.71 -2.78
CA TYR A 324 22.77 53.45 -2.04
C TYR A 324 22.57 52.24 -2.97
N LYS A 325 23.24 51.11 -2.66
CA LYS A 325 23.09 49.83 -3.37
C LYS A 325 21.75 49.16 -3.02
N PHE A 326 21.25 48.27 -3.89
CA PHE A 326 19.95 47.57 -3.74
C PHE A 326 19.71 47.01 -2.31
N PHE A 327 20.65 46.21 -1.81
CA PHE A 327 20.53 45.61 -0.48
C PHE A 327 20.52 46.63 0.65
N GLN A 328 21.26 47.74 0.52
CA GLN A 328 21.26 48.79 1.54
C GLN A 328 19.92 49.52 1.61
N LYS A 329 19.22 49.67 0.47
CA LYS A 329 17.87 50.29 0.43
C LYS A 329 16.80 49.43 1.11
N HIS A 330 16.97 48.11 1.06
CA HIS A 330 15.96 47.13 1.48
C HIS A 330 16.33 46.34 2.73
N CYS A 331 17.47 46.62 3.37
CA CYS A 331 18.03 45.86 4.48
C CYS A 331 17.02 45.62 5.62
N ASP A 332 16.40 46.69 6.13
CA ASP A 332 15.43 46.61 7.24
C ASP A 332 14.23 45.71 6.90
N PHE A 333 13.76 45.77 5.65
CA PHE A 333 12.63 44.96 5.19
C PHE A 333 13.00 43.48 5.09
N LEU A 334 14.19 43.18 4.55
CA LEU A 334 14.71 41.82 4.45
C LEU A 334 14.93 41.20 5.82
N ILE A 335 15.53 41.94 6.77
CA ILE A 335 15.75 41.48 8.14
C ILE A 335 14.40 41.16 8.81
N LEU A 336 13.42 42.06 8.71
CA LEU A 336 12.14 41.86 9.36
C LEU A 336 11.37 40.69 8.75
N ASN A 337 11.38 40.53 7.42
CA ASN A 337 10.79 39.37 6.77
C ASN A 337 11.47 38.05 7.19
N THR A 338 12.81 38.06 7.30
CA THR A 338 13.56 36.89 7.78
C THR A 338 13.14 36.51 9.19
N GLY A 339 13.01 37.48 10.08
CA GLY A 339 12.54 37.25 11.44
C GLY A 339 11.15 36.61 11.47
N VAL A 340 10.24 37.06 10.60
CA VAL A 340 8.88 36.51 10.47
C VAL A 340 8.89 35.06 9.97
N LEU A 341 9.68 34.75 8.94
CA LEU A 341 9.83 33.39 8.42
C LEU A 341 10.46 32.46 9.45
N MET A 342 11.53 32.93 10.12
CA MET A 342 12.21 32.17 11.17
C MET A 342 11.28 31.90 12.35
N ALA A 343 10.43 32.84 12.74
CA ALA A 343 9.41 32.61 13.77
C ALA A 343 8.42 31.51 13.36
N GLY A 344 8.00 31.48 12.09
CA GLY A 344 7.14 30.41 11.56
C GLY A 344 7.83 29.05 11.58
N VAL A 345 9.09 28.98 11.15
CA VAL A 345 9.89 27.74 11.14
C VAL A 345 10.18 27.27 12.57
N MET A 346 10.54 28.17 13.47
CA MET A 346 10.79 27.86 14.88
C MET A 346 9.51 27.36 15.56
N GLY A 347 8.37 28.00 15.29
CA GLY A 347 7.06 27.53 15.78
C GLY A 347 6.74 26.11 15.30
N TYR A 348 7.02 25.81 14.03
CA TYR A 348 6.90 24.45 13.50
C TYR A 348 7.84 23.46 14.22
N LEU A 349 9.13 23.83 14.39
CA LEU A 349 10.12 22.97 15.04
C LEU A 349 9.76 22.68 16.51
N LEU A 350 9.24 23.67 17.23
CA LEU A 350 8.79 23.49 18.62
C LEU A 350 7.60 22.52 18.72
N MET A 351 6.67 22.53 17.76
CA MET A 351 5.55 21.60 17.74
C MET A 351 5.97 20.17 17.42
N PHE A 352 6.77 19.97 16.36
CA PHE A 352 7.01 18.63 15.82
C PHE A 352 8.34 18.01 16.22
N LYS A 353 9.29 18.81 16.75
CA LYS A 353 10.65 18.38 17.13
C LYS A 353 11.41 17.64 16.01
N GLU A 354 11.01 17.88 14.76
CA GLU A 354 11.56 17.24 13.57
C GLU A 354 12.16 18.29 12.64
N PHE A 355 13.42 18.10 12.28
CA PHE A 355 14.13 18.95 11.35
C PHE A 355 14.18 18.30 9.97
N ASN A 356 13.68 19.00 8.96
CA ASN A 356 13.56 18.47 7.61
C ASN A 356 13.99 19.49 6.55
N ILE A 357 14.62 19.03 5.47
CA ILE A 357 15.19 19.88 4.42
C ILE A 357 14.18 20.82 3.75
N TYR A 358 12.90 20.44 3.70
CA TYR A 358 11.85 21.27 3.10
C TYR A 358 11.58 22.57 3.87
N GLN A 359 11.93 22.62 5.17
CA GLN A 359 11.83 23.84 5.98
C GLN A 359 12.70 24.95 5.39
N PHE A 360 13.93 24.62 4.98
CA PHE A 360 14.82 25.58 4.30
C PHE A 360 14.34 25.92 2.89
N LEU A 361 13.78 24.95 2.16
CA LEU A 361 13.29 25.20 0.81
C LEU A 361 12.18 26.26 0.81
N VAL A 362 11.27 26.25 1.78
CA VAL A 362 10.23 27.29 1.91
C VAL A 362 10.84 28.68 2.13
N ILE A 363 11.86 28.79 2.99
CA ILE A 363 12.58 30.05 3.24
C ILE A 363 13.28 30.52 1.96
N LEU A 364 13.99 29.61 1.29
CA LEU A 364 14.77 29.90 0.08
C LEU A 364 13.86 30.38 -1.06
N ILE A 365 12.75 29.69 -1.30
CA ILE A 365 11.78 30.05 -2.34
C ILE A 365 11.17 31.43 -2.04
N ASN A 366 10.78 31.69 -0.79
CA ASN A 366 10.28 33.00 -0.39
C ASN A 366 11.32 34.10 -0.68
N TYR A 367 12.57 33.87 -0.30
CA TYR A 367 13.67 34.81 -0.50
C TYR A 367 13.94 35.10 -1.98
N ILE A 368 14.05 34.06 -2.80
CA ILE A 368 14.26 34.20 -4.26
C ILE A 368 13.11 35.00 -4.87
N PHE A 369 11.87 34.61 -4.57
CA PHE A 369 10.68 35.27 -5.12
C PHE A 369 10.59 36.74 -4.70
N MET A 370 10.88 37.03 -3.43
CA MET A 370 10.92 38.39 -2.90
C MET A 370 11.95 39.26 -3.59
N LEU A 371 13.20 38.78 -3.71
CA LEU A 371 14.30 39.52 -4.33
C LEU A 371 14.00 39.84 -5.79
N VAL A 372 13.46 38.86 -6.54
CA VAL A 372 13.05 39.03 -7.93
C VAL A 372 11.95 40.10 -8.03
N LEU A 373 10.91 40.03 -7.21
CA LEU A 373 9.81 40.99 -7.23
C LEU A 373 10.25 42.41 -6.89
N LEU A 374 11.09 42.57 -5.86
CA LEU A 374 11.66 43.87 -5.48
C LEU A 374 12.48 44.47 -6.63
N HIS A 375 13.34 43.66 -7.26
CA HIS A 375 14.18 44.09 -8.37
C HIS A 375 13.36 44.54 -9.58
N LEU A 376 12.36 43.75 -9.99
CA LEU A 376 11.48 44.07 -11.12
C LEU A 376 10.70 45.37 -10.89
N LYS A 377 10.21 45.59 -9.66
CA LYS A 377 9.46 46.80 -9.32
C LYS A 377 10.34 48.04 -9.24
N GLU A 378 11.57 47.94 -8.73
CA GLU A 378 12.51 49.06 -8.72
C GLU A 378 12.92 49.47 -10.16
N ASN A 379 13.15 48.50 -11.05
CA ASN A 379 13.48 48.80 -12.45
C ASN A 379 12.32 49.51 -13.18
N LYS A 380 11.07 49.16 -12.88
CA LYS A 380 9.90 49.86 -13.44
C LYS A 380 9.82 51.32 -12.97
N LEU A 381 10.20 51.61 -11.73
CA LEU A 381 10.25 52.99 -11.20
C LEU A 381 11.35 53.85 -11.86
N LYS A 382 12.43 53.23 -12.36
CA LYS A 382 13.51 53.93 -13.08
C LYS A 382 13.13 54.29 -14.51
N LYS A 383 12.40 53.41 -15.22
CA LYS A 383 11.97 53.64 -16.62
C LYS A 383 10.94 54.77 -16.79
N VAL A 384 10.06 55.00 -15.80
CA VAL A 384 9.05 56.08 -15.85
C VAL A 384 9.67 57.49 -15.69
N LYS A 385 11.01 57.60 -15.56
CA LYS A 385 11.73 58.88 -15.40
C LYS A 385 12.66 59.20 -16.57
N SER A 386 12.84 58.29 -17.52
CA SER A 386 13.65 58.53 -18.72
C SER A 386 12.85 59.03 -19.92
N ASP A 387 11.54 59.15 -19.75
CA ASP A 387 10.61 59.90 -20.61
C ASP A 387 10.15 61.14 -19.83
#